data_AF-A0A428K9N3-F1
#
_entry.id   AF-A0A428K9N3-F1
#
_cell.length_a   1.000
_cell.length_b   1.000
_cell.length_c   1.000
_cell.angle_alpha   90.00
_cell.angle_beta   90.00
_cell.angle_gamma   90.00
#
_symmetry.space_group_name_H-M   'P 1'
#
loop_
_entity.id
_entity.type
_entity.pdbx_description
1 polymer ?
#
loop_
_entity_poly.entity_id
_entity_poly.type
_entity_poly.pdbx_seq_one_letter_code
_entity_poly.pdbx_strand_id
1 'polypeptide(L)'
;MLLQKPPFRCETRQAIDELAKELNLPNEPHMQDWSWEVANPLDIDKYVQHYLSLTDEDKKFALMEIIIQAVENQEKTVEFSKCWGVLEPILKENFSLHKWSIWYWSFFETDDLANCWLIAPFMREVWYSANGFFDKSSIG
;
A
#
# COMPACT_ATOMS: atom_id res chain seq x y z
N MET A 1 1.98 -25.00 2.69
CA MET A 1 2.11 -24.23 3.94
C MET A 1 0.94 -23.25 3.99
N LEU A 2 0.25 -23.10 5.14
CA LEU A 2 -0.97 -22.29 5.23
C LEU A 2 -0.64 -20.78 5.17
N LEU A 3 -1.46 -20.01 4.45
CA LEU A 3 -1.39 -18.54 4.45
C LEU A 3 -1.65 -18.04 5.88
N GLN A 4 -0.61 -17.50 6.54
CA GLN A 4 -0.75 -16.97 7.89
C GLN A 4 -1.08 -15.48 7.84
N LYS A 5 -2.24 -15.12 8.37
CA LYS A 5 -2.66 -13.72 8.56
C LYS A 5 -1.65 -13.02 9.49
N PRO A 6 -1.05 -11.88 9.08
CA PRO A 6 -0.12 -11.14 9.92
C PRO A 6 -0.84 -10.45 11.09
N PRO A 7 -0.09 -10.01 12.12
CA PRO A 7 -0.65 -9.17 13.17
C PRO A 7 -1.35 -7.93 12.59
N PHE A 8 -2.52 -7.61 13.13
CA PHE A 8 -3.26 -6.41 12.76
C PHE A 8 -2.42 -5.14 13.00
N ARG A 9 -2.43 -4.23 12.03
CA ARG A 9 -1.86 -2.88 12.15
C ARG A 9 -2.78 -1.89 11.46
N CYS A 10 -2.92 -0.70 12.03
CA CYS A 10 -3.66 0.39 11.42
C CYS A 10 -2.92 1.71 11.65
N GLU A 11 -3.35 2.74 10.93
CA GLU A 11 -2.83 4.10 11.05
C GLU A 11 -3.09 4.64 12.47
N THR A 12 -2.12 5.34 13.05
CA THR A 12 -2.31 5.98 14.35
C THR A 12 -2.82 7.40 14.16
N ARG A 13 -3.64 7.89 15.09
CA ARG A 13 -4.17 9.26 15.01
C ARG A 13 -3.05 10.31 14.99
N GLN A 14 -1.99 10.08 15.77
CA GLN A 14 -0.83 10.96 15.78
C GLN A 14 -0.12 11.03 14.41
N ALA A 15 0.12 9.88 13.78
CA ALA A 15 0.75 9.84 12.46
C ALA A 15 -0.09 10.58 11.41
N ILE A 16 -1.41 10.37 11.42
CA ILE A 16 -2.36 11.08 10.55
C ILE A 16 -2.27 12.60 10.79
N ASP A 17 -2.30 13.04 12.05
CA ASP A 17 -2.26 14.47 12.40
C ASP A 17 -0.96 15.16 11.97
N GLU A 18 0.17 14.47 12.07
CA GLU A 18 1.47 14.97 11.64
C GLU A 18 1.56 15.00 10.10
N LEU A 19 1.23 13.90 9.42
CA LEU A 19 1.27 13.81 7.96
C LEU A 19 0.33 14.81 7.29
N ALA A 20 -0.88 15.00 7.83
CA ALA A 20 -1.83 15.97 7.31
C ALA A 20 -1.25 17.39 7.30
N LYS A 21 -0.50 17.76 8.35
CA LYS A 21 0.18 19.06 8.42
C LYS A 21 1.38 19.11 7.48
N GLU A 22 2.21 18.08 7.48
CA GLU A 22 3.44 17.99 6.67
C GLU A 22 3.13 18.04 5.15
N LEU A 23 2.05 17.37 4.72
CA LEU A 23 1.65 17.27 3.32
C LEU A 23 0.54 18.24 2.92
N ASN A 24 0.05 19.05 3.86
CA ASN A 24 -1.09 19.96 3.67
C ASN A 24 -2.34 19.22 3.13
N LEU A 25 -2.75 18.15 3.81
CA LEU A 25 -3.91 17.33 3.47
C LEU A 25 -5.08 17.63 4.43
N PRO A 26 -6.34 17.47 3.99
CA PRO A 26 -7.50 17.53 4.87
C PRO A 26 -7.39 16.50 6.00
N ASN A 27 -7.86 16.84 7.20
CA ASN A 27 -7.88 15.93 8.33
C ASN A 27 -8.95 16.36 9.35
N GLU A 28 -10.20 16.16 8.96
CA GLU A 28 -11.34 16.53 9.78
C GLU A 28 -11.68 15.42 10.80
N PRO A 29 -12.23 15.75 11.98
CA PRO A 29 -12.50 14.76 13.04
C PRO A 29 -13.47 13.63 12.65
N HIS A 30 -14.22 13.80 11.55
CA HIS A 30 -15.22 12.84 11.10
C HIS A 30 -14.73 11.88 10.01
N MET A 31 -13.51 12.10 9.48
CA MET A 31 -12.89 11.23 8.49
C MET A 31 -12.54 9.90 9.16
N GLN A 32 -12.98 8.79 8.59
CA GLN A 32 -12.76 7.44 9.15
C GLN A 32 -11.67 6.70 8.39
N ASP A 33 -11.78 6.66 7.06
CA ASP A 33 -10.81 6.02 6.17
C ASP A 33 -9.90 7.10 5.58
N TRP A 34 -9.17 7.80 6.46
CA TRP A 34 -8.44 9.02 6.11
C TRP A 34 -7.51 8.84 4.90
N SER A 35 -6.72 7.77 4.90
CA SER A 35 -5.82 7.44 3.78
C SER A 35 -6.55 7.23 2.46
N TRP A 36 -7.79 6.73 2.50
CA TRP A 36 -8.62 6.52 1.31
C TRP A 36 -9.20 7.84 0.78
N GLU A 37 -9.64 8.70 1.71
CA GLU A 37 -10.28 9.98 1.40
C GLU A 37 -9.29 11.03 0.85
N VAL A 38 -8.03 11.02 1.31
CA VAL A 38 -7.02 12.02 0.91
C VAL A 38 -6.11 11.57 -0.23
N ALA A 39 -6.16 10.30 -0.61
CA ALA A 39 -5.30 9.76 -1.67
C ALA A 39 -5.64 10.40 -3.02
N ASN A 40 -4.64 11.07 -3.58
CA ASN A 40 -4.72 11.68 -4.91
C ASN A 40 -3.72 11.00 -5.84
N PRO A 41 -4.17 10.29 -6.90
CA PRO A 41 -3.29 9.65 -7.89
C PRO A 41 -2.26 10.59 -8.53
N LEU A 42 -2.55 11.90 -8.59
CA LEU A 42 -1.67 12.90 -9.17
C LEU A 42 -0.50 13.32 -8.26
N ASP A 43 -0.56 13.00 -6.97
CA ASP A 43 0.42 13.42 -5.96
C ASP A 43 1.37 12.27 -5.53
N ILE A 44 1.39 11.15 -6.26
CA ILE A 44 2.20 9.96 -5.90
C ILE A 44 3.67 10.29 -5.69
N ASP A 45 4.28 11.09 -6.58
CA ASP A 45 5.70 11.45 -6.46
C ASP A 45 5.97 12.22 -5.16
N LYS A 46 5.06 13.11 -4.76
CA LYS A 46 5.12 13.85 -3.49
C LYS A 46 5.03 12.89 -2.31
N TYR A 47 4.11 11.93 -2.34
CA TYR A 47 3.94 10.96 -1.27
C TYR A 47 5.15 10.03 -1.13
N VAL A 48 5.67 9.52 -2.24
CA VAL A 48 6.86 8.66 -2.26
C VAL A 48 8.09 9.41 -1.75
N GLN A 49 8.32 10.64 -2.23
CA GLN A 49 9.45 11.44 -1.76
C GLN A 49 9.37 11.72 -0.26
N HIS A 50 8.19 12.04 0.25
CA HIS A 50 8.00 12.26 1.68
C HIS A 50 8.23 10.96 2.48
N TYR A 51 7.69 9.83 2.02
CA TYR A 51 7.88 8.51 2.63
C TYR A 51 9.36 8.15 2.79
N LEU A 52 10.17 8.38 1.75
CA LEU A 52 11.60 8.09 1.75
C LEU A 52 12.38 8.97 2.74
N SER A 53 11.84 10.13 3.12
CA SER A 53 12.45 11.04 4.11
C SER A 53 12.10 10.70 5.57
N LEU A 54 11.06 9.89 5.80
CA LEU A 54 10.58 9.56 7.13
C LEU A 54 11.50 8.56 7.83
N THR A 55 11.57 8.66 9.16
CA THR A 55 12.17 7.65 10.04
C THR A 55 11.16 7.02 10.99
N ASP A 56 10.06 7.70 11.27
CA ASP A 56 8.96 7.22 12.11
C ASP A 56 8.16 6.13 11.39
N GLU A 57 8.04 4.96 12.02
CA GLU A 57 7.39 3.79 11.42
C GLU A 57 5.87 3.95 11.30
N ASP A 58 5.22 4.67 12.21
CA ASP A 58 3.76 4.87 12.17
C ASP A 58 3.39 5.86 11.07
N LYS A 59 4.19 6.90 10.87
CA LYS A 59 4.06 7.80 9.71
C LYS A 59 4.37 7.08 8.40
N LYS A 60 5.39 6.23 8.36
CA LYS A 60 5.64 5.39 7.18
C LYS A 60 4.46 4.48 6.88
N PHE A 61 3.90 3.84 7.89
CA PHE A 61 2.73 2.98 7.72
C PHE A 61 1.53 3.76 7.17
N ALA A 62 1.15 4.86 7.81
CA ALA A 62 0.01 5.68 7.37
C ALA A 62 0.20 6.27 5.96
N LEU A 63 1.40 6.78 5.64
CA LEU A 63 1.68 7.30 4.31
C LEU A 63 1.70 6.20 3.24
N MET A 64 2.09 4.98 3.60
CA MET A 64 2.03 3.84 2.68
C MET A 64 0.58 3.51 2.29
N GLU A 65 -0.39 3.60 3.21
CA GLU A 65 -1.81 3.41 2.87
C GLU A 65 -2.29 4.44 1.85
N ILE A 66 -1.89 5.72 2.00
CA ILE A 66 -2.18 6.77 0.99
C ILE A 66 -1.56 6.40 -0.37
N ILE A 67 -0.30 5.98 -0.39
CA ILE A 67 0.39 5.63 -1.64
C ILE A 67 -0.30 4.44 -2.32
N ILE A 68 -0.64 3.40 -1.56
CA ILE A 68 -1.35 2.21 -2.07
C ILE A 68 -2.68 2.61 -2.67
N GLN A 69 -3.51 3.38 -1.95
CA GLN A 69 -4.78 3.87 -2.48
C GLN A 69 -4.58 4.74 -3.73
N ALA A 70 -3.59 5.63 -3.74
CA ALA A 70 -3.32 6.49 -4.89
C ALA A 70 -2.92 5.67 -6.14
N VAL A 71 -2.21 4.55 -5.96
CA VAL A 71 -1.90 3.60 -7.04
C VAL A 71 -3.15 2.84 -7.48
N GLU A 72 -3.96 2.34 -6.55
CA GLU A 72 -5.23 1.66 -6.84
C GLU A 72 -6.17 2.56 -7.67
N ASN A 73 -6.23 3.85 -7.34
CA ASN A 73 -7.08 4.84 -8.00
C ASN A 73 -6.57 5.27 -9.39
N GLN A 74 -5.48 4.70 -9.92
CA GLN A 74 -5.01 5.00 -11.28
C GLN A 74 -5.98 4.43 -12.33
N GLU A 75 -6.68 5.30 -13.03
CA GLU A 75 -7.70 4.92 -14.04
C GLU A 75 -7.10 4.24 -15.29
N LYS A 76 -5.82 4.47 -15.56
CA LYS A 76 -5.14 4.02 -16.78
C LYS A 76 -4.04 3.02 -16.44
N THR A 77 -4.02 1.93 -17.20
CA THR A 77 -3.06 0.83 -17.02
C THR A 77 -1.59 1.29 -17.10
N VAL A 78 -1.27 2.27 -17.97
CA VAL A 78 0.11 2.77 -18.14
C VAL A 78 0.59 3.52 -16.90
N GLU A 79 -0.27 4.37 -16.34
CA GLU A 79 -0.01 5.15 -15.14
C GLU A 79 0.09 4.24 -13.91
N PHE A 80 -0.82 3.27 -13.77
CA PHE A 80 -0.72 2.21 -12.78
C PHE A 80 0.65 1.50 -12.85
N SER A 81 1.05 1.00 -14.03
CA SER A 81 2.32 0.26 -14.17
C SER A 81 3.53 1.11 -13.80
N LYS A 82 3.52 2.41 -14.10
CA LYS A 82 4.61 3.33 -13.70
C LYS A 82 4.67 3.48 -12.19
N CYS A 83 3.54 3.75 -11.55
CA CYS A 83 3.49 3.96 -10.12
C CYS A 83 3.79 2.67 -9.35
N TRP A 84 3.29 1.53 -9.83
CA TRP A 84 3.64 0.21 -9.28
C TRP A 84 5.13 -0.08 -9.37
N GLY A 85 5.79 0.25 -10.48
CA GLY A 85 7.24 0.09 -10.64
C GLY A 85 8.08 0.87 -9.61
N VAL A 86 7.51 1.91 -8.99
CA VAL A 86 8.12 2.65 -7.89
C VAL A 86 7.72 2.06 -6.52
N LEU A 87 6.46 1.68 -6.36
CA LEU A 87 5.91 1.17 -5.10
C LEU A 87 6.44 -0.23 -4.74
N GLU A 88 6.52 -1.13 -5.72
CA GLU A 88 6.89 -2.53 -5.49
C GLU A 88 8.26 -2.70 -4.81
N PRO A 89 9.36 -2.05 -5.26
CA PRO A 89 10.64 -2.13 -4.57
C PRO A 89 10.56 -1.64 -3.12
N ILE A 90 9.81 -0.56 -2.86
CA ILE A 90 9.66 0.02 -1.52
C ILE A 90 8.94 -0.94 -0.58
N LEU A 91 7.86 -1.58 -1.06
CA LEU A 91 7.12 -2.59 -0.29
C LEU A 91 7.97 -3.83 -0.01
N LYS A 92 8.78 -4.27 -0.98
CA LYS A 92 9.70 -5.40 -0.79
C LYS A 92 10.80 -5.08 0.22
N GLU A 93 11.41 -3.91 0.14
CA GLU A 93 12.46 -3.46 1.07
C GLU A 93 11.91 -3.29 2.49
N ASN A 94 10.70 -2.76 2.63
CA ASN A 94 10.05 -2.50 3.92
C ASN A 94 8.98 -3.55 4.26
N PHE A 95 9.13 -4.78 3.78
CA PHE A 95 8.09 -5.81 3.86
C PHE A 95 7.58 -6.05 5.29
N SER A 96 8.50 -6.13 6.26
CA SER A 96 8.12 -6.36 7.66
C SER A 96 7.23 -5.26 8.22
N LEU A 97 7.46 -4.01 7.82
CA LEU A 97 6.70 -2.85 8.27
C LEU A 97 5.27 -2.86 7.72
N HIS A 98 5.14 -3.22 6.44
CA HIS A 98 3.89 -3.16 5.66
C HIS A 98 3.22 -4.52 5.47
N LYS A 99 3.63 -5.52 6.23
CA LYS A 99 3.15 -6.91 6.08
C LYS A 99 1.62 -6.99 6.21
N TRP A 100 1.03 -6.20 7.12
CA TRP A 100 -0.43 -6.09 7.26
C TRP A 100 -1.08 -5.53 6.00
N SER A 101 -0.62 -4.37 5.53
CA SER A 101 -1.11 -3.70 4.33
C SER A 101 -1.04 -4.62 3.11
N ILE A 102 0.12 -5.23 2.88
CA ILE A 102 0.33 -6.16 1.76
C ILE A 102 -0.67 -7.33 1.84
N TRP A 103 -0.89 -7.90 3.03
CA TRP A 103 -1.86 -8.99 3.20
C TRP A 103 -3.31 -8.54 2.99
N TYR A 104 -3.68 -7.38 3.53
CA TYR A 104 -5.02 -6.81 3.42
C TYR A 104 -5.36 -6.51 1.95
N TRP A 105 -4.50 -5.75 1.28
CA TRP A 105 -4.66 -5.35 -0.11
C TRP A 105 -4.51 -6.52 -1.10
N SER A 106 -3.89 -7.63 -0.71
CA SER A 106 -3.88 -8.88 -1.51
C SER A 106 -5.25 -9.51 -1.65
N PHE A 107 -6.20 -9.17 -0.76
CA PHE A 107 -7.56 -9.67 -0.73
C PHE A 107 -7.63 -11.20 -0.90
N PHE A 108 -6.82 -11.94 -0.12
CA PHE A 108 -6.66 -13.40 -0.20
C PHE A 108 -7.94 -14.20 0.11
N GLU A 109 -9.01 -13.55 0.55
CA GLU A 109 -10.29 -14.17 0.91
C GLU A 109 -11.09 -14.65 -0.32
N THR A 110 -10.68 -14.27 -1.54
CA THR A 110 -11.27 -14.72 -2.80
C THR A 110 -10.20 -15.07 -3.83
N ASP A 111 -10.49 -16.04 -4.71
CA ASP A 111 -9.66 -16.34 -5.89
C ASP A 111 -10.14 -15.62 -7.17
N ASP A 112 -11.28 -14.94 -7.11
CA ASP A 112 -11.84 -14.17 -8.22
C ASP A 112 -11.18 -12.79 -8.35
N LEU A 113 -9.97 -12.79 -8.93
CA LEU A 113 -9.17 -11.59 -9.15
C LEU A 113 -9.86 -10.56 -10.07
N ALA A 114 -10.80 -10.98 -10.92
CA ALA A 114 -11.49 -10.07 -11.85
C ALA A 114 -12.43 -9.09 -11.12
N ASN A 115 -12.87 -9.43 -9.91
CA ASN A 115 -13.73 -8.62 -9.07
C ASN A 115 -13.00 -8.09 -7.81
N CYS A 116 -11.66 -8.11 -7.80
CA CYS A 116 -10.83 -7.57 -6.72
C CYS A 116 -10.37 -6.14 -7.02
N TRP A 117 -9.74 -5.50 -6.02
CA TRP A 117 -8.92 -4.31 -6.23
C TRP A 117 -7.86 -4.56 -7.31
N LEU A 118 -7.59 -3.56 -8.13
CA LEU A 118 -6.61 -3.63 -9.22
C LEU A 118 -5.22 -4.03 -8.71
N ILE A 119 -4.84 -3.54 -7.52
CA ILE A 119 -3.54 -3.81 -6.90
C ILE A 119 -3.44 -5.19 -6.25
N ALA A 120 -4.57 -5.89 -6.05
CA ALA A 120 -4.61 -7.16 -5.32
C ALA A 120 -3.65 -8.24 -5.88
N PRO A 121 -3.66 -8.58 -7.20
CA PRO A 121 -2.72 -9.57 -7.73
C PRO A 121 -1.25 -9.18 -7.50
N PHE A 122 -0.92 -7.90 -7.59
CA PHE A 122 0.43 -7.38 -7.39
C PHE A 122 0.88 -7.46 -5.93
N MET A 123 -0.03 -7.21 -4.99
CA MET A 123 0.24 -7.40 -3.55
C MET A 123 0.49 -8.87 -3.20
N ARG A 124 -0.23 -9.79 -3.86
CA ARG A 124 0.03 -11.23 -3.71
C ARG A 124 1.43 -11.60 -4.15
N GLU A 125 1.91 -11.04 -5.26
CA GLU A 125 3.30 -11.23 -5.71
C GLU A 125 4.30 -10.72 -4.67
N VAL A 126 4.12 -9.52 -4.11
CA VAL A 126 5.01 -9.03 -3.04
C VAL A 126 5.02 -10.00 -1.85
N TRP A 127 3.85 -10.47 -1.42
CA TRP A 127 3.70 -11.43 -0.34
C TRP A 127 4.42 -12.76 -0.62
N TYR A 128 4.18 -13.37 -1.77
CA TYR A 128 4.80 -14.64 -2.14
C TYR A 128 6.32 -14.50 -2.28
N SER A 129 6.79 -13.39 -2.83
CA SER A 129 8.23 -13.12 -2.99
C SER A 129 8.94 -13.06 -1.65
N ALA A 130 8.38 -12.29 -0.71
CA ALA A 130 8.97 -12.11 0.61
C ALA A 130 8.95 -13.38 1.48
N ASN A 131 8.01 -14.30 1.25
CA ASN A 131 7.89 -15.53 2.02
C ASN A 131 8.45 -16.77 1.29
N GLY A 132 9.17 -16.60 0.18
CA GLY A 132 9.85 -17.69 -0.52
C GLY A 132 8.91 -18.62 -1.30
N PHE A 133 7.72 -18.14 -1.69
CA PHE A 133 6.71 -18.91 -2.42
C PHE A 133 6.77 -18.72 -3.95
N PHE A 134 7.78 -18.01 -4.47
CA PHE A 134 7.96 -17.91 -5.93
C PHE A 134 8.50 -19.21 -6.51
N ASP A 135 7.64 -19.94 -7.20
CA ASP A 135 8.03 -20.91 -8.21
C ASP A 135 7.95 -20.24 -9.60
N LYS A 136 9.06 -20.24 -10.34
CA LYS A 136 9.15 -19.69 -11.70
C LYS A 136 8.39 -20.52 -12.75
N SER A 137 7.68 -21.58 -12.34
CA SER A 137 6.98 -22.52 -13.21
C SER A 137 5.57 -22.08 -13.64
N SER A 138 5.01 -20.99 -13.08
CA SER A 138 3.60 -20.62 -13.30
C SER A 138 3.34 -19.61 -14.43
N ILE A 139 4.35 -19.27 -15.23
CA ILE A 139 4.16 -18.49 -16.46
C ILE A 139 4.28 -19.48 -17.63
N GLY A 140 3.13 -20.08 -17.98
CA GLY A 140 2.94 -20.81 -19.23
C GLY A 140 2.46 -19.88 -20.33
#